data_AF-A0A355RHE4-F1
#
_entry.id   AF-A0A355RHE4-F1
#
_cell.length_a   1.000
_cell.length_b   1.000
_cell.length_c   1.000
_cell.angle_alpha   90.00
_cell.angle_beta   90.00
_cell.angle_gamma   90.00
#
_symmetry.space_group_name_H-M   'P 1'
#
loop_
_entity.id
_entity.type
_entity.pdbx_description
1 polymer ?
#
loop_
_entity_poly.entity_id
_entity_poly.type
_entity_poly.pdbx_seq_one_letter_code
_entity_poly.pdbx_strand_id
1 'polypeptide(L)' 'MLTDKDRIFTNIYGMHDRSLAGARARGHWDGTAAIIKKGRDWVIDTMKTSGLRGRGG' A
#
# COMPACT_ATOMS: atom_id res chain seq x y z
N MET A 1 13.56 -15.68 2.85
CA MET A 1 13.96 -14.39 2.24
C MET A 1 12.75 -13.83 1.53
N LEU A 2 12.43 -12.53 1.69
CA LEU A 2 11.25 -11.91 1.06
C LEU A 2 11.47 -11.80 -0.45
N THR A 3 10.49 -12.20 -1.26
CA THR A 3 10.61 -12.09 -2.72
C THR A 3 10.25 -10.69 -3.19
N ASP A 4 10.79 -10.26 -4.34
CA ASP A 4 10.62 -8.87 -4.80
C ASP A 4 9.15 -8.48 -5.03
N LYS A 5 8.33 -9.42 -5.48
CA LYS A 5 6.88 -9.24 -5.64
C LYS A 5 6.14 -9.02 -4.32
N ASP A 6 6.71 -9.46 -3.20
CA ASP A 6 6.12 -9.31 -1.86
C ASP A 6 6.55 -7.99 -1.19
N ARG A 7 7.43 -7.20 -1.83
CA ARG A 7 7.86 -5.89 -1.31
C ARG A 7 6.76 -4.86 -1.54
N ILE A 8 6.31 -4.21 -0.46
CA ILE A 8 5.31 -3.13 -0.54
C ILE A 8 5.92 -1.84 -1.12
N PHE A 9 7.18 -1.53 -0.80
CA PHE A 9 7.89 -0.33 -1.26
C PHE A 9 8.75 -0.62 -2.49
N THR A 10 8.10 -0.78 -3.64
CA THR A 10 8.72 -1.27 -4.89
C THR A 10 9.66 -0.27 -5.58
N ASN A 11 9.53 1.05 -5.32
CA ASN A 11 10.40 2.08 -5.90
C ASN A 11 11.23 2.82 -4.83
N ILE A 12 11.72 2.10 -3.81
CA ILE A 12 12.46 2.71 -2.70
C ILE A 12 13.78 3.38 -3.15
N TYR A 13 14.39 2.88 -4.24
CA TYR A 13 15.63 3.43 -4.80
C TYR A 13 15.41 4.51 -5.86
N GLY A 14 14.16 4.83 -6.22
CA GLY A 14 13.85 5.90 -7.18
C GLY A 14 14.25 5.60 -8.64
N MET A 15 14.50 4.33 -8.98
CA MET A 15 14.87 3.91 -10.34
C MET A 15 13.71 3.99 -11.34
N HIS A 16 12.47 4.09 -10.84
CA HIS A 16 11.27 4.26 -11.66
C HIS A 16 10.64 5.65 -11.48
N ASP A 17 9.76 6.02 -12.41
CA ASP A 17 9.05 7.30 -12.41
C ASP A 17 8.36 7.58 -11.06
N ARG A 18 8.62 8.76 -10.50
CA ARG A 18 8.10 9.24 -9.21
C ARG A 18 6.82 10.06 -9.35
N SER A 19 6.39 10.34 -10.59
CA SER A 19 5.14 11.04 -10.87
C SER A 19 3.91 10.22 -10.46
N LEU A 20 2.74 10.86 -10.49
CA LEU A 20 1.45 10.18 -10.28
C LEU A 20 1.23 9.06 -11.32
N ALA A 21 1.69 9.24 -12.56
CA ALA A 21 1.57 8.23 -13.61
C ALA A 21 2.40 6.99 -13.26
N GLY A 22 3.68 7.17 -12.90
CA GLY A 22 4.54 6.09 -12.42
C GLY A 22 4.01 5.40 -11.16
N ALA A 23 3.39 6.14 -10.24
CA ALA A 23 2.78 5.56 -9.05
C ALA A 23 1.57 4.67 -9.40
N ARG A 24 0.68 5.14 -10.28
CA ARG A 24 -0.46 4.35 -10.77
C ARG A 24 -0.01 3.09 -11.51
N ALA A 25 1.07 3.16 -12.30
CA ALA A 25 1.64 2.01 -12.98
C ALA A 25 2.16 0.92 -12.02
N ARG A 26 2.50 1.27 -10.77
CA ARG A 26 2.90 0.31 -9.72
C ARG A 26 1.75 -0.17 -8.84
N GLY A 27 0.50 0.13 -9.19
CA GLY A 27 -0.69 -0.26 -8.44
C GLY A 27 -1.05 0.67 -7.28
N HIS A 28 -0.35 1.80 -7.10
CA HIS A 28 -0.83 2.82 -6.17
C HIS A 28 -2.11 3.47 -6.72
N TRP A 29 -3.02 3.87 -5.82
CA TRP A 29 -4.35 4.38 -6.17
C TRP A 29 -5.32 3.35 -6.77
N ASP A 30 -4.91 2.10 -6.92
CA ASP A 30 -5.83 1.04 -7.35
C ASP A 30 -6.92 0.79 -6.29
N GLY A 31 -8.16 0.61 -6.73
CA GLY A 31 -9.31 0.30 -5.86
C GLY A 31 -9.63 1.30 -4.74
N THR A 32 -8.99 2.49 -4.70
CA THR A 32 -9.07 3.39 -3.53
C THR A 32 -10.50 3.84 -3.23
N ALA A 33 -11.29 4.15 -4.26
CA ALA A 33 -12.70 4.51 -4.09
C ALA A 33 -13.54 3.35 -3.50
N ALA A 34 -13.24 2.11 -3.88
CA ALA A 34 -13.92 0.93 -3.33
C ALA A 34 -13.54 0.72 -1.87
N ILE A 35 -12.28 0.92 -1.48
CA ILE A 35 -11.82 0.86 -0.09
C ILE A 35 -12.55 1.92 0.76
N ILE A 36 -12.64 3.16 0.27
CA ILE A 36 -13.35 4.24 0.98
C ILE A 36 -14.83 3.88 1.19
N LYS A 37 -15.48 3.31 0.18
CA LYS A 37 -16.89 2.88 0.26
C LYS A 37 -17.15 1.80 1.32
N LYS A 38 -16.14 1.01 1.72
CA LYS A 38 -16.29 0.02 2.79
C LYS A 38 -16.43 0.64 4.19
N GLY A 39 -16.13 1.93 4.32
CA GLY A 39 -16.31 2.68 5.56
C GLY A 39 -15.18 2.49 6.58
N ARG A 40 -15.20 3.36 7.59
CA ARG A 40 -14.15 3.47 8.62
C ARG A 40 -13.94 2.16 9.39
N ASP A 41 -15.02 1.53 9.85
CA ASP A 41 -14.93 0.38 10.74
C ASP A 41 -14.30 -0.82 10.05
N TRP A 42 -14.66 -1.05 8.79
CA TRP A 42 -14.03 -2.09 7.96
C TRP A 42 -12.52 -1.86 7.80
N VAL A 43 -12.10 -0.61 7.56
CA VAL A 43 -10.67 -0.27 7.44
C VAL A 43 -9.94 -0.55 8.75
N ILE A 44 -10.50 -0.11 9.89
CA ILE A 44 -9.90 -0.34 11.21
C ILE A 44 -9.76 -1.83 11.50
N ASP A 45 -10.81 -2.62 11.24
CA ASP A 45 -10.81 -4.06 11.48
C ASP A 45 -9.80 -4.79 10.57
N THR A 46 -9.72 -4.41 9.30
CA THR A 46 -8.72 -4.93 8.36
C THR A 46 -7.29 -4.64 8.83
N MET A 47 -7.03 -3.42 9.32
CA MET A 47 -5.73 -3.05 9.87
C MET A 47 -5.38 -3.86 11.12
N LYS A 48 -6.33 -4.07 12.03
CA LYS A 48 -6.13 -4.92 13.23
C LYS A 48 -5.83 -6.37 12.83
N THR A 49 -6.61 -6.91 11.90
CA THR A 49 -6.48 -8.29 11.42
C THR A 49 -5.15 -8.54 10.72
N SER A 50 -4.57 -7.53 10.06
CA SER A 50 -3.25 -7.63 9.42
C SER A 50 -2.09 -7.87 10.41
N GLY A 51 -2.31 -7.65 11.72
CA GLY A 51 -1.26 -7.75 12.74
C GLY A 51 -0.19 -6.66 12.65
N LEU A 52 -0.43 -5.58 11.88
CA LEU A 52 0.50 -4.46 11.77
C LEU A 52 0.72 -3.80 13.15
N ARG A 53 1.99 -3.56 13.48
CA ARG A 53 2.43 -2.84 14.69
C ARG A 53 3.07 -1.51 14.31
N GLY A 54 3.32 -0.64 15.30
CA GLY A 54 4.07 0.60 15.10
C GLY A 54 5.42 0.37 14.40
N ARG A 55 5.84 1.33 13.58
CA ARG A 55 7.09 1.29 12.77
C ARG A 55 8.07 2.42 13.12
N GLY A 56 7.83 3.14 14.20
CA GLY A 56 8.63 4.32 14.61
C GLY A 56 9.50 4.12 15.84
N GLY A 57 9.51 2.92 16.44
CA GLY A 57 10.28 2.60 17.64
C GLY A 57 11.24 1.45 17.40
#